data_AF-A0A0C3Q0W5-F1
#
_entry.id   AF-A0A0C3Q0W5-F1
#
_cell.length_a   1.000
_cell.length_b   1.000
_cell.length_c   1.000
_cell.angle_alpha   90.00
_cell.angle_beta   90.00
_cell.angle_gamma   90.00
#
_symmetry.space_group_name_H-M   'P 1'
#
loop_
_entity.id
_entity.type
_entity.pdbx_description
1 polymer ?
#
loop_
_entity_poly.entity_id
_entity_poly.type
_entity_poly.pdbx_seq_one_letter_code
_entity_poly.pdbx_strand_id
1 'polypeptide(L)'
;MSNTWQNESIEALSEGAMEKIRTFISNFPFFVTADNVNVPFRVFTQRIQNKSSFQSGTAATVYPISNVELFDGKQFRATSRTAGDLEYEDLIDIEGGRRIHAQKVHHILRFLLDSPYFQEYAHRDHEAFDPPPPVRLIPAAYGKPTEMWPLQTMHIDQASLEGNSQWMDDVFGRQLRLNSQEAKHRLGNEMVVPIVGDELTTSRIQTLKRYRAKDDNGLARMEYAAEVPGYFHVFITCGIMIYQNHGGTKRGRG
;
A
#
# COMPACT_ATOMS: atom_id res chain seq x y z
N MET A 1 -13.37 36.13 -10.11
CA MET A 1 -13.51 35.13 -9.04
C MET A 1 -12.53 35.50 -7.94
N SER A 2 -12.99 35.60 -6.68
CA SER A 2 -12.09 35.92 -5.55
C SER A 2 -11.34 34.66 -5.11
N ASN A 3 -10.06 34.79 -4.73
CA ASN A 3 -9.26 33.70 -4.14
C ASN A 3 -9.96 33.10 -2.90
N THR A 4 -10.68 33.91 -2.13
CA THR A 4 -11.44 33.46 -0.95
C THR A 4 -12.49 32.43 -1.34
N TRP A 5 -13.30 32.72 -2.37
CA TRP A 5 -14.35 31.82 -2.83
C TRP A 5 -13.80 30.50 -3.39
N GLN A 6 -12.64 30.56 -4.08
CA GLN A 6 -11.98 29.35 -4.58
C GLN A 6 -11.50 28.45 -3.43
N ASN A 7 -10.87 29.03 -2.41
CA ASN A 7 -10.41 28.29 -1.24
C ASN A 7 -11.57 27.67 -0.47
N GLU A 8 -12.62 28.44 -0.19
CA GLU A 8 -13.84 27.96 0.50
C GLU A 8 -14.50 26.80 -0.27
N SER A 9 -14.55 26.91 -1.60
CA SER A 9 -15.12 25.85 -2.44
C SER A 9 -14.29 24.56 -2.41
N ILE A 10 -12.96 24.68 -2.43
CA ILE A 10 -12.05 23.53 -2.32
C ILE A 10 -12.17 22.88 -0.93
N GLU A 11 -12.24 23.68 0.13
CA GLU A 11 -12.42 23.19 1.50
C GLU A 11 -13.74 22.43 1.66
N ALA A 12 -14.85 22.98 1.13
CA ALA A 12 -16.14 22.33 1.17
C ALA A 12 -16.15 20.99 0.40
N LEU A 13 -15.51 20.93 -0.78
CA LEU A 13 -15.35 19.69 -1.53
C LEU A 13 -14.49 18.66 -0.78
N SER A 14 -13.41 19.12 -0.15
CA SER A 14 -12.53 18.27 0.64
C SER A 14 -13.27 17.67 1.85
N GLU A 15 -14.02 18.47 2.60
CA GLU A 15 -14.79 17.96 3.75
C GLU A 15 -15.91 17.01 3.29
N GLY A 16 -16.59 17.31 2.19
CA GLY A 16 -17.60 16.42 1.60
C GLY A 16 -17.02 15.07 1.17
N ALA A 17 -15.82 15.06 0.56
CA ALA A 17 -15.11 13.83 0.22
C ALA A 17 -14.72 13.04 1.48
N MET A 18 -14.17 13.71 2.49
CA MET A 18 -13.80 13.07 3.76
C MET A 18 -15.01 12.48 4.48
N GLU A 19 -16.17 13.13 4.43
CA GLU A 19 -17.39 12.61 5.06
C GLU A 19 -17.89 11.33 4.38
N LYS A 20 -17.77 11.25 3.04
CA LYS A 20 -18.03 10.01 2.30
C LYS A 20 -17.10 8.88 2.76
N ILE A 21 -15.81 9.17 2.96
CA ILE A 21 -14.84 8.19 3.45
C ILE A 21 -15.25 7.69 4.84
N ARG A 22 -15.51 8.61 5.78
CA ARG A 22 -15.89 8.29 7.17
C ARG A 22 -17.16 7.45 7.26
N THR A 23 -18.17 7.78 6.45
CA THR A 23 -19.43 7.03 6.37
C THR A 23 -19.18 5.59 5.89
N PHE A 24 -18.32 5.41 4.90
CA PHE A 24 -18.02 4.10 4.36
C PHE A 24 -17.23 3.22 5.35
N ILE A 25 -16.12 3.72 5.89
CA ILE A 25 -15.24 2.92 6.77
C ILE A 25 -15.92 2.47 8.06
N SER A 26 -17.01 3.13 8.45
CA SER A 26 -17.81 2.75 9.61
C SER A 26 -18.52 1.39 9.40
N ASN A 27 -18.77 1.03 8.13
CA ASN A 27 -19.63 -0.09 7.75
C ASN A 27 -18.93 -1.16 6.89
N PHE A 28 -17.82 -0.81 6.24
CA PHE A 28 -17.17 -1.67 5.24
C PHE A 28 -15.66 -1.80 5.47
N PRO A 29 -15.05 -2.92 5.06
CA PRO A 29 -13.61 -3.08 5.14
C PRO A 29 -12.88 -2.12 4.21
N PHE A 30 -11.66 -1.77 4.59
CA PHE A 30 -10.76 -0.93 3.81
C PHE A 30 -9.32 -1.29 4.15
N PHE A 31 -8.40 -0.90 3.27
CA PHE A 31 -6.98 -0.87 3.58
C PHE A 31 -6.41 0.53 3.36
N VAL A 32 -5.24 0.78 3.93
CA VAL A 32 -4.54 2.06 3.84
C VAL A 32 -3.20 1.85 3.20
N THR A 33 -2.83 2.67 2.22
CA THR A 33 -1.43 2.84 1.84
C THR A 33 -0.89 4.12 2.42
N ALA A 34 0.36 4.12 2.87
CA ALA A 34 1.06 5.34 3.26
C ALA A 34 2.49 5.33 2.70
N ASP A 35 2.91 6.44 2.11
CA ASP A 35 4.26 6.61 1.57
C ASP A 35 4.74 8.07 1.75
N ASN A 36 6.04 8.25 1.65
CA ASN A 36 6.73 9.53 1.77
C ASN A 36 6.43 10.44 0.58
N VAL A 37 6.13 11.70 0.87
CA VAL A 37 6.07 12.79 -0.09
C VAL A 37 7.22 13.74 0.18
N ASN A 38 8.14 13.81 -0.77
CA ASN A 38 9.36 14.59 -0.66
C ASN A 38 9.37 15.72 -1.69
N VAL A 39 9.24 16.96 -1.23
CA VAL A 39 9.17 18.14 -2.10
C VAL A 39 10.41 19.02 -1.92
N PRO A 40 11.32 19.06 -2.90
CA PRO A 40 12.47 19.97 -2.87
C PRO A 40 12.06 21.38 -3.33
N PHE A 41 12.12 22.35 -2.44
CA PHE A 41 12.00 23.77 -2.79
C PHE A 41 13.38 24.34 -3.06
N ARG A 42 13.71 24.48 -4.34
CA ARG A 42 15.01 24.99 -4.78
C ARG A 42 14.94 26.48 -5.03
N VAL A 43 15.90 27.21 -4.46
CA VAL A 43 16.11 28.62 -4.77
C VAL A 43 17.30 28.74 -5.72
N PHE A 44 17.20 29.63 -6.71
CA PHE A 44 18.25 29.79 -7.73
C PHE A 44 19.56 30.36 -7.15
N THR A 45 19.47 31.13 -6.07
CA THR A 45 20.62 31.68 -5.36
C THR A 45 20.39 31.59 -3.86
N GLN A 46 21.26 30.85 -3.16
CA GLN A 46 21.19 30.76 -1.71
C GLN A 46 21.63 32.08 -1.08
N ARG A 47 20.78 32.63 -0.20
CA ARG A 47 21.08 33.77 0.68
C ARG A 47 20.75 33.38 2.12
N ILE A 48 21.22 34.16 3.08
CA ILE A 48 20.99 33.91 4.52
C ILE A 48 19.50 33.68 4.83
N GLN A 49 18.61 34.45 4.20
CA GLN A 49 17.14 34.34 4.37
C GLN A 49 16.42 33.60 3.23
N ASN A 50 17.15 33.11 2.22
CA ASN A 50 16.56 32.44 1.06
C ASN A 50 17.37 31.18 0.76
N LYS A 51 17.04 30.09 1.44
CA LYS A 51 17.75 28.81 1.31
C LYS A 51 16.83 27.80 0.64
N SER A 52 17.43 26.89 -0.11
CA SER A 52 16.70 25.71 -0.57
C SER A 52 16.23 24.95 0.67
N SER A 53 15.00 24.48 0.64
CA SER A 53 14.44 23.64 1.69
C SER A 53 13.96 22.33 1.09
N PHE A 54 13.93 21.30 1.92
CA PHE A 54 13.41 20.00 1.57
C PHE A 54 12.30 19.69 2.57
N GLN A 55 11.08 19.56 2.07
CA GLN A 55 9.95 19.21 2.91
C GLN A 55 9.70 17.71 2.75
N SER A 56 9.82 16.99 3.87
CA SER A 56 9.40 15.60 3.99
C SER A 56 7.99 15.59 4.58
N GLY A 57 7.11 14.79 3.99
CA GLY A 57 5.75 14.58 4.45
C GLY A 57 5.29 13.17 4.14
N THR A 58 4.04 12.87 4.48
CA THR A 58 3.40 11.57 4.25
C THR A 58 2.09 11.77 3.51
N ALA A 59 1.86 10.99 2.46
CA ALA A 59 0.55 10.86 1.83
C ALA A 59 -0.03 9.47 2.16
N ALA A 60 -1.29 9.47 2.58
CA ALA A 60 -2.04 8.25 2.82
C ALA A 60 -3.23 8.17 1.86
N THR A 61 -3.61 6.96 1.48
CA THR A 61 -4.77 6.69 0.62
C THR A 61 -5.56 5.54 1.22
N VAL A 62 -6.89 5.72 1.31
CA VAL A 62 -7.82 4.68 1.73
C VAL A 62 -8.36 3.98 0.49
N TYR A 63 -8.41 2.67 0.54
CA TYR A 63 -8.96 1.82 -0.50
C TYR A 63 -10.18 1.11 0.07
N PRO A 64 -11.39 1.58 -0.26
CA PRO A 64 -12.62 0.91 0.16
C PRO A 64 -12.72 -0.46 -0.50
N ILE A 65 -13.07 -1.48 0.28
CA ILE A 65 -13.35 -2.83 -0.22
C ILE A 65 -14.85 -3.06 -0.10
N SER A 66 -15.58 -2.90 -1.21
CA SER A 66 -17.00 -3.24 -1.26
C SER A 66 -17.21 -4.74 -1.47
N ASN A 67 -18.32 -5.27 -0.95
CA ASN A 67 -18.78 -6.66 -1.20
C ASN A 67 -17.81 -7.75 -0.70
N VAL A 68 -17.03 -7.44 0.32
CA VAL A 68 -16.22 -8.42 1.06
C VAL A 68 -16.70 -8.39 2.50
N GLU A 69 -16.86 -9.56 3.10
CA GLU A 69 -17.22 -9.66 4.52
C GLU A 69 -16.13 -9.01 5.38
N LEU A 70 -16.55 -8.34 6.45
CA LEU A 70 -15.61 -7.81 7.43
C LEU A 70 -14.79 -8.96 7.98
N PHE A 71 -13.48 -8.79 7.93
CA PHE A 71 -12.56 -9.75 8.50
C PHE A 71 -12.72 -9.77 10.02
N ASP A 72 -12.88 -10.96 10.62
CA ASP A 72 -12.97 -11.09 12.07
C ASP A 72 -11.60 -10.81 12.69
N GLY A 73 -11.44 -9.59 13.22
CA GLY A 73 -10.20 -9.21 13.88
C GLY A 73 -9.86 -10.05 15.11
N LYS A 74 -10.87 -10.61 15.81
CA LYS A 74 -10.62 -11.50 16.95
C LYS A 74 -10.02 -12.81 16.47
N GLN A 75 -10.60 -13.41 15.44
CA GLN A 75 -10.07 -14.64 14.84
C GLN A 75 -8.65 -14.40 14.31
N PHE A 76 -8.42 -13.31 13.57
CA PHE A 76 -7.09 -12.97 13.08
C PHE A 76 -6.05 -12.92 14.19
N ARG A 77 -6.33 -12.16 15.26
CA ARG A 77 -5.40 -12.01 16.38
C ARG A 77 -5.19 -13.32 17.11
N ALA A 78 -6.23 -14.14 17.27
CA ALA A 78 -6.09 -15.48 17.85
C ALA A 78 -5.15 -16.34 17.00
N THR A 79 -5.35 -16.38 15.69
CA THR A 79 -4.49 -17.10 14.75
C THR A 79 -3.07 -16.55 14.74
N SER A 80 -2.87 -15.24 14.71
CA SER A 80 -1.54 -14.62 14.72
C SER A 80 -0.76 -14.90 16.00
N ARG A 81 -1.44 -15.05 17.15
CA ARG A 81 -0.79 -15.39 18.44
C ARG A 81 -0.37 -16.84 18.54
N THR A 82 -1.05 -17.73 17.82
CA THR A 82 -0.73 -19.18 17.78
C THR A 82 0.02 -19.58 16.52
N ALA A 83 0.25 -18.65 15.60
CA ALA A 83 1.03 -18.91 14.40
C ALA A 83 2.45 -19.28 14.84
N GLY A 84 2.91 -20.45 14.39
CA GLY A 84 4.29 -20.87 14.58
C GLY A 84 5.25 -20.03 13.73
N ASP A 85 6.54 -20.29 13.92
CA ASP A 85 7.55 -19.76 13.02
C ASP A 85 7.37 -20.36 11.61
N LEU A 86 7.69 -19.58 10.58
CA LEU A 86 7.71 -20.08 9.21
C LEU A 86 8.87 -21.06 9.04
N GLU A 87 8.56 -22.29 8.63
CA GLU A 87 9.56 -23.29 8.27
C GLU A 87 9.88 -23.21 6.76
N TYR A 88 10.98 -23.83 6.34
CA TYR A 88 11.37 -23.81 4.92
C TYR A 88 10.32 -24.50 4.05
N GLU A 89 9.72 -25.55 4.58
CA GLU A 89 8.64 -26.32 3.97
C GLU A 89 7.40 -25.45 3.70
N ASP A 90 7.10 -24.47 4.56
CA ASP A 90 5.99 -23.53 4.36
C ASP A 90 6.23 -22.59 3.16
N LEU A 91 7.48 -22.39 2.77
CA LEU A 91 7.86 -21.58 1.61
C LEU A 91 7.77 -22.36 0.29
N ILE A 92 7.63 -23.69 0.34
CA ILE A 92 7.58 -24.56 -0.83
C ILE A 92 6.13 -24.66 -1.34
N ASP A 93 5.73 -23.71 -2.18
CA ASP A 93 4.47 -23.80 -2.96
C ASP A 93 4.75 -24.41 -4.34
N ILE A 94 4.79 -25.75 -4.43
CA ILE A 94 4.99 -26.47 -5.71
C ILE A 94 3.95 -26.05 -6.75
N GLU A 95 2.69 -25.94 -6.33
CA GLU A 95 1.61 -25.59 -7.23
C GLU A 95 1.71 -24.12 -7.66
N GLY A 96 2.12 -23.23 -6.76
CA GLY A 96 2.52 -21.85 -7.07
C GLY A 96 3.65 -21.79 -8.07
N GLY A 97 4.68 -22.61 -7.90
CA GLY A 97 5.78 -22.75 -8.85
C GLY A 97 5.29 -23.13 -10.25
N ARG A 98 4.37 -24.10 -10.37
CA ARG A 98 3.76 -24.49 -11.65
C ARG A 98 2.95 -23.35 -12.27
N ARG A 99 2.13 -22.66 -11.47
CA ARG A 99 1.34 -21.49 -11.92
C ARG A 99 2.24 -20.36 -12.42
N ILE A 100 3.28 -20.03 -11.65
CA ILE A 100 4.28 -19.00 -12.03
C ILE A 100 5.00 -19.41 -13.31
N HIS A 101 5.38 -20.69 -13.44
CA HIS A 101 6.04 -21.18 -14.65
C HIS A 101 5.14 -21.04 -15.88
N ALA A 102 3.87 -21.45 -15.80
CA ALA A 102 2.91 -21.29 -16.89
C ALA A 102 2.74 -19.81 -17.29
N GLN A 103 2.61 -18.91 -16.31
CA GLN A 103 2.53 -17.47 -16.55
C GLN A 103 3.80 -16.92 -17.21
N LYS A 104 5.00 -17.35 -16.78
CA LYS A 104 6.27 -16.96 -17.40
C LYS A 104 6.36 -17.40 -18.87
N VAL A 105 5.98 -18.64 -19.16
CA VAL A 105 5.96 -19.17 -20.54
C VAL A 105 5.01 -18.31 -21.40
N HIS A 106 3.80 -18.06 -20.92
CA HIS A 106 2.84 -17.20 -21.62
C HIS A 106 3.40 -15.80 -21.89
N HIS A 107 3.97 -15.13 -20.89
CA HIS A 107 4.53 -13.78 -21.06
C HIS A 107 5.72 -13.73 -22.03
N ILE A 108 6.62 -14.71 -21.99
CA ILE A 108 7.75 -14.79 -22.93
C ILE A 108 7.23 -14.98 -24.37
N LEU A 109 6.31 -15.93 -24.57
CA LEU A 109 5.72 -16.16 -25.88
C LEU A 109 4.99 -14.93 -26.40
N ARG A 110 4.21 -14.27 -25.53
CA ARG A 110 3.49 -13.05 -25.89
C ARG A 110 4.45 -11.92 -26.28
N PHE A 111 5.53 -11.72 -25.54
CA PHE A 111 6.57 -10.75 -25.87
C PHE A 111 7.18 -11.01 -27.26
N LEU A 112 7.47 -12.28 -27.58
CA LEU A 112 8.00 -12.67 -28.89
C LEU A 112 6.98 -12.43 -30.01
N LEU A 113 5.74 -12.88 -29.81
CA LEU A 113 4.65 -12.75 -30.78
C LEU A 113 4.26 -11.29 -31.04
N ASP A 114 4.37 -10.42 -30.04
CA ASP A 114 4.09 -8.98 -30.16
C ASP A 114 5.27 -8.20 -30.76
N SER A 115 6.44 -8.83 -30.92
CA SER A 115 7.58 -8.19 -31.56
C SER A 115 7.36 -8.00 -33.07
N PRO A 116 8.03 -7.02 -33.70
CA PRO A 116 7.90 -6.78 -35.15
C PRO A 116 8.21 -8.01 -36.02
N TYR A 117 9.08 -8.90 -35.54
CA TYR A 117 9.56 -10.06 -36.29
C TYR A 117 8.54 -11.21 -36.41
N PHE A 118 7.52 -11.22 -35.56
CA PHE A 118 6.50 -12.28 -35.53
C PHE A 118 5.10 -11.76 -35.91
N GLN A 119 4.99 -10.54 -36.44
CA GLN A 119 3.70 -9.97 -36.83
C GLN A 119 2.99 -10.80 -37.89
N GLU A 120 3.74 -11.42 -38.81
CA GLU A 120 3.23 -12.27 -39.89
C GLU A 120 3.18 -13.77 -39.54
N TYR A 121 3.48 -14.13 -38.28
CA TYR A 121 3.41 -15.53 -37.86
C TYR A 121 1.97 -16.04 -37.91
N ALA A 122 1.70 -17.00 -38.80
CA ALA A 122 0.36 -17.47 -39.13
C ALA A 122 -0.46 -17.99 -37.94
N HIS A 123 0.20 -18.45 -36.86
CA HIS A 123 -0.45 -19.02 -35.69
C HIS A 123 -0.40 -18.13 -34.45
N ARG A 124 -0.12 -16.83 -34.61
CA ARG A 124 0.00 -15.87 -33.49
C ARG A 124 -1.20 -15.83 -32.55
N ASP A 125 -2.40 -16.17 -33.04
CA ASP A 125 -3.66 -16.17 -32.30
C ASP A 125 -4.17 -17.59 -31.99
N HIS A 126 -3.28 -18.60 -31.99
CA HIS A 126 -3.64 -19.98 -31.65
C HIS A 126 -3.94 -20.12 -30.14
N GLU A 127 -4.95 -20.91 -29.78
CA GLU A 127 -5.42 -21.12 -28.39
C GLU A 127 -4.32 -21.57 -27.40
N ALA A 128 -3.29 -22.25 -27.91
CA ALA A 128 -2.11 -22.64 -27.12
C ALA A 128 -1.32 -21.44 -26.56
N PHE A 129 -1.54 -20.24 -27.08
CA PHE A 129 -0.95 -18.99 -26.59
C PHE A 129 -1.88 -18.21 -25.65
N ASP A 130 -3.09 -18.72 -25.35
CA ASP A 130 -4.00 -18.10 -24.41
C ASP A 130 -3.38 -17.98 -23.01
N PRO A 131 -3.79 -16.97 -22.22
CA PRO A 131 -3.30 -16.82 -20.86
C PRO A 131 -3.70 -18.02 -20.01
N PRO A 132 -2.80 -18.54 -19.15
CA PRO A 132 -3.15 -19.61 -18.23
C PRO A 132 -4.19 -19.11 -17.21
N PRO A 133 -4.97 -20.02 -16.59
CA PRO A 133 -6.05 -19.65 -15.68
C PRO A 133 -5.58 -18.70 -14.56
N PRO A 134 -6.34 -17.64 -14.25
CA PRO A 134 -5.99 -16.71 -13.19
C PRO A 134 -6.14 -17.36 -11.80
N VAL A 135 -5.21 -17.05 -10.89
CA VAL A 135 -5.11 -17.71 -9.57
C VAL A 135 -6.14 -17.19 -8.56
N ARG A 136 -6.31 -15.87 -8.52
CA ARG A 136 -7.28 -15.17 -7.65
C ARG A 136 -7.78 -13.96 -8.40
N LEU A 137 -8.81 -14.16 -9.22
CA LEU A 137 -9.57 -13.00 -9.70
C LEU A 137 -10.31 -12.42 -8.50
N ILE A 138 -10.15 -11.11 -8.26
CA ILE A 138 -11.25 -10.36 -7.65
C ILE A 138 -12.44 -10.65 -8.56
N PRO A 139 -13.54 -11.24 -8.07
CA PRO A 139 -14.60 -11.74 -8.95
C PRO A 139 -14.97 -10.66 -9.96
N ALA A 140 -14.77 -10.96 -11.26
CA ALA A 140 -15.10 -10.04 -12.34
C ALA A 140 -16.57 -9.58 -12.26
N ALA A 141 -17.41 -10.35 -11.55
CA ALA A 141 -18.78 -10.07 -11.19
C ALA A 141 -19.02 -8.67 -10.57
N TYR A 142 -18.01 -8.01 -9.98
CA TYR A 142 -18.21 -6.70 -9.36
C TYR A 142 -17.98 -5.50 -10.29
N GLY A 143 -17.35 -5.68 -11.46
CA GLY A 143 -17.29 -4.71 -12.57
C GLY A 143 -16.77 -3.29 -12.27
N LYS A 144 -16.39 -2.99 -11.03
CA LYS A 144 -15.99 -1.66 -10.58
C LYS A 144 -14.47 -1.60 -10.44
N PRO A 145 -13.81 -0.60 -11.05
CA PRO A 145 -12.41 -0.32 -10.77
C PRO A 145 -12.18 -0.14 -9.27
N THR A 146 -10.99 -0.48 -8.78
CA THR A 146 -10.57 -0.15 -7.43
C THR A 146 -10.70 1.35 -7.21
N GLU A 147 -11.53 1.75 -6.25
CA GLU A 147 -11.61 3.15 -5.85
C GLU A 147 -10.39 3.50 -4.97
N MET A 148 -9.86 4.71 -5.17
CA MET A 148 -8.75 5.25 -4.39
C MET A 148 -9.22 6.56 -3.78
N TRP A 149 -9.17 6.67 -2.47
CA TRP A 149 -9.62 7.85 -1.74
C TRP A 149 -8.42 8.48 -1.01
N PRO A 150 -7.71 9.43 -1.66
CA PRO A 150 -6.58 10.11 -1.07
C PRO A 150 -6.99 10.86 0.18
N LEU A 151 -6.17 10.76 1.23
CA LEU A 151 -6.30 11.53 2.44
C LEU A 151 -5.50 12.84 2.34
N GLN A 152 -5.71 13.73 3.29
CA GLN A 152 -4.93 14.96 3.38
C GLN A 152 -3.46 14.63 3.64
N THR A 153 -2.57 15.23 2.86
CA THR A 153 -1.12 15.11 3.05
C THR A 153 -0.72 15.68 4.41
N MET A 154 0.19 14.98 5.08
CA MET A 154 0.68 15.31 6.42
C MET A 154 2.13 15.81 6.33
N HIS A 155 2.47 16.83 7.11
CA HIS A 155 3.86 17.26 7.29
C HIS A 155 4.54 16.43 8.39
N ILE A 156 4.61 15.11 8.16
CA ILE A 156 5.14 14.12 9.09
C ILE A 156 6.23 13.34 8.36
N ASP A 157 7.38 13.15 8.98
CA ASP A 157 8.48 12.36 8.41
C ASP A 157 8.31 10.87 8.72
N GLN A 158 7.75 10.12 7.76
CA GLN A 158 7.49 8.69 7.89
C GLN A 158 8.78 7.84 8.02
N ALA A 159 9.97 8.37 7.72
CA ALA A 159 11.21 7.61 7.85
C ALA A 159 11.53 7.24 9.31
N SER A 160 11.01 8.03 10.26
CA SER A 160 11.24 7.86 11.69
C SER A 160 10.24 6.92 12.36
N LEU A 161 10.63 6.33 13.49
CA LEU A 161 9.72 5.52 14.31
C LEU A 161 8.56 6.36 14.85
N GLU A 162 8.88 7.55 15.37
CA GLU A 162 7.91 8.50 15.89
C GLU A 162 6.94 8.98 14.81
N GLY A 163 7.46 9.32 13.62
CA GLY A 163 6.63 9.70 12.47
C GLY A 163 5.65 8.61 12.05
N ASN A 164 6.02 7.33 12.21
CA ASN A 164 5.09 6.22 11.99
C ASN A 164 3.93 6.18 12.99
N SER A 165 4.19 6.48 14.26
CA SER A 165 3.10 6.65 15.24
C SER A 165 2.22 7.84 14.85
N GLN A 166 2.84 8.98 14.56
CA GLN A 166 2.14 10.24 14.32
C GLN A 166 1.22 10.18 13.10
N TRP A 167 1.67 9.63 11.97
CA TRP A 167 0.80 9.56 10.79
C TRP A 167 -0.36 8.59 11.02
N MET A 168 -0.14 7.50 11.76
CA MET A 168 -1.22 6.57 12.11
C MET A 168 -2.25 7.25 13.00
N ASP A 169 -1.82 7.96 14.04
CA ASP A 169 -2.70 8.71 14.93
C ASP A 169 -3.46 9.81 14.16
N ASP A 170 -2.80 10.47 13.21
CA ASP A 170 -3.40 11.47 12.33
C ASP A 170 -4.46 10.86 11.41
N VAL A 171 -4.12 9.79 10.68
CA VAL A 171 -5.02 9.11 9.75
C VAL A 171 -6.22 8.54 10.50
N PHE A 172 -6.02 7.67 11.49
CA PHE A 172 -7.13 7.00 12.15
C PHE A 172 -7.89 7.93 13.09
N GLY A 173 -7.20 8.77 13.85
CA GLY A 173 -7.79 9.65 14.86
C GLY A 173 -8.38 10.95 14.29
N ARG A 174 -7.59 11.71 13.51
CA ARG A 174 -7.98 13.04 13.01
C ARG A 174 -8.77 12.96 11.71
N GLN A 175 -8.22 12.31 10.69
CA GLN A 175 -8.79 12.34 9.34
C GLN A 175 -10.03 11.44 9.23
N LEU A 176 -9.89 10.20 9.67
CA LEU A 176 -10.96 9.19 9.67
C LEU A 176 -11.91 9.30 10.87
N ARG A 177 -11.61 10.16 11.85
CA ARG A 177 -12.42 10.40 13.06
C ARG A 177 -12.74 9.15 13.88
N LEU A 178 -11.83 8.19 13.95
CA LEU A 178 -11.95 7.01 14.83
C LEU A 178 -11.51 7.35 16.27
N ASN A 179 -11.99 8.48 16.79
CA ASN A 179 -11.55 9.05 18.07
C ASN A 179 -12.60 8.98 19.19
N SER A 180 -13.86 8.68 18.86
CA SER A 180 -14.90 8.40 19.85
C SER A 180 -14.57 7.13 20.64
N GLN A 181 -15.09 6.98 21.86
CA GLN A 181 -14.85 5.78 22.67
C GLN A 181 -15.32 4.51 21.95
N GLU A 182 -16.47 4.58 21.29
CA GLU A 182 -17.01 3.47 20.49
C GLU A 182 -16.09 3.14 19.30
N ALA A 183 -15.65 4.15 18.54
CA ALA A 183 -14.76 3.91 17.39
C ALA A 183 -13.39 3.37 17.82
N LYS A 184 -12.85 3.87 18.94
CA LYS A 184 -11.61 3.36 19.55
C LYS A 184 -11.75 1.92 20.00
N HIS A 185 -12.88 1.58 20.62
CA HIS A 185 -13.19 0.21 21.03
C HIS A 185 -13.26 -0.72 19.81
N ARG A 186 -14.01 -0.34 18.78
CA ARG A 186 -14.11 -1.10 17.52
C ARG A 186 -12.74 -1.27 16.86
N LEU A 187 -11.98 -0.19 16.73
CA LEU A 187 -10.64 -0.22 16.13
C LEU A 187 -9.72 -1.18 16.91
N GLY A 188 -9.66 -1.06 18.23
CA GLY A 188 -8.77 -1.88 19.06
C GLY A 188 -9.19 -3.34 19.24
N ASN A 189 -10.49 -3.68 19.12
CA ASN A 189 -11.01 -4.99 19.49
C ASN A 189 -11.75 -5.74 18.38
N GLU A 190 -12.09 -5.12 17.26
CA GLU A 190 -12.94 -5.74 16.23
C GLU A 190 -12.30 -5.64 14.85
N MET A 191 -11.67 -4.51 14.55
CA MET A 191 -11.12 -4.23 13.24
C MET A 191 -9.71 -4.79 13.07
N VAL A 192 -9.39 -5.14 11.83
CA VAL A 192 -8.03 -5.28 11.32
C VAL A 192 -7.97 -4.47 10.03
N VAL A 193 -7.02 -3.55 9.97
CA VAL A 193 -6.78 -2.65 8.85
C VAL A 193 -5.47 -3.05 8.22
N PRO A 194 -5.48 -3.60 7.00
CA PRO A 194 -4.26 -3.80 6.24
C PRO A 194 -3.58 -2.45 5.98
N ILE A 195 -2.31 -2.34 6.35
CA ILE A 195 -1.46 -1.18 6.09
C ILE A 195 -0.41 -1.62 5.07
N VAL A 196 -0.53 -1.07 3.86
CA VAL A 196 0.33 -1.39 2.73
C VAL A 196 1.39 -0.31 2.58
N GLY A 197 2.65 -0.68 2.60
CA GLY A 197 3.75 0.28 2.47
C GLY A 197 5.05 -0.39 2.05
N ASP A 198 6.12 0.38 2.03
CA ASP A 198 7.45 -0.16 1.84
C ASP A 198 7.92 -0.97 3.06
N GLU A 199 9.09 -1.61 2.92
CA GLU A 199 9.65 -2.44 3.99
C GLU A 199 10.03 -1.61 5.22
N LEU A 200 10.46 -0.37 5.03
CA LEU A 200 10.81 0.50 6.14
C LEU A 200 9.58 0.82 6.99
N THR A 201 8.46 1.17 6.37
CA THR A 201 7.16 1.40 7.03
C THR A 201 6.75 0.17 7.84
N THR A 202 6.78 -1.00 7.20
CA THR A 202 6.45 -2.29 7.84
C THR A 202 7.32 -2.53 9.08
N SER A 203 8.64 -2.40 8.92
CA SER A 203 9.61 -2.56 10.01
C SER A 203 9.38 -1.59 11.17
N ARG A 204 9.02 -0.32 10.89
CA ARG A 204 8.73 0.68 11.93
C ARG A 204 7.45 0.37 12.68
N ILE A 205 6.36 -0.01 12.00
CA ILE A 205 5.10 -0.39 12.66
C ILE A 205 5.30 -1.62 13.54
N GLN A 206 5.99 -2.65 13.04
CA GLN A 206 6.33 -3.82 13.84
C GLN A 206 7.18 -3.46 15.07
N THR A 207 8.11 -2.53 14.92
CA THR A 207 8.94 -2.04 16.03
C THR A 207 8.09 -1.31 17.07
N LEU A 208 7.15 -0.46 16.66
CA LEU A 208 6.18 0.20 17.54
C LEU A 208 5.34 -0.83 18.31
N LYS A 209 4.80 -1.84 17.62
CA LYS A 209 4.05 -2.93 18.25
C LYS A 209 4.87 -3.67 19.31
N ARG A 210 6.15 -3.95 19.04
CA ARG A 210 7.04 -4.59 20.02
C ARG A 210 7.25 -3.71 21.26
N TYR A 211 7.48 -2.41 21.08
CA TYR A 211 7.61 -1.48 22.21
C TYR A 211 6.32 -1.38 23.04
N ARG A 212 5.17 -1.42 22.36
CA ARG A 212 3.84 -1.31 22.96
C ARG A 212 3.26 -2.65 23.38
N ALA A 213 3.98 -3.77 23.25
CA ALA A 213 3.40 -5.10 23.43
C ALA A 213 2.80 -5.35 24.83
N LYS A 214 3.19 -4.55 25.83
CA LYS A 214 2.70 -4.62 27.21
C LYS A 214 1.63 -3.58 27.55
N ASP A 215 1.19 -2.77 26.59
CA ASP A 215 0.16 -1.77 26.82
C ASP A 215 -1.20 -2.42 27.12
N ASP A 216 -2.04 -1.71 27.85
CA ASP A 216 -3.24 -2.25 28.50
C ASP A 216 -4.33 -2.75 27.53
N ASN A 217 -4.36 -2.27 26.28
CA ASN A 217 -5.43 -2.58 25.33
C ASN A 217 -4.94 -2.72 23.88
N GLY A 218 -5.75 -3.39 23.04
CA GLY A 218 -5.40 -3.70 21.65
C GLY A 218 -5.19 -2.47 20.75
N LEU A 219 -5.85 -1.36 21.06
CA LEU A 219 -5.63 -0.09 20.36
C LEU A 219 -4.23 0.46 20.64
N ALA A 220 -3.83 0.54 21.91
CA ALA A 220 -2.50 1.00 22.32
C ALA A 220 -1.38 0.10 21.76
N ARG A 221 -1.60 -1.21 21.80
CA ARG A 221 -0.72 -2.22 21.17
C ARG A 221 -0.70 -2.19 19.64
N MET A 222 -1.54 -1.37 19.01
CA MET A 222 -1.69 -1.28 17.55
C MET A 222 -2.07 -2.61 16.90
N GLU A 223 -2.81 -3.47 17.61
CA GLU A 223 -3.21 -4.82 17.13
C GLU A 223 -4.19 -4.77 15.94
N TYR A 224 -4.74 -3.60 15.64
CA TYR A 224 -5.59 -3.37 14.47
C TYR A 224 -4.78 -3.25 13.18
N ALA A 225 -3.52 -2.85 13.23
CA ALA A 225 -2.70 -2.72 12.03
C ALA A 225 -2.27 -4.12 11.55
N ALA A 226 -2.52 -4.48 10.30
CA ALA A 226 -1.94 -5.65 9.66
C ALA A 226 -0.99 -5.19 8.56
N GLU A 227 0.32 -5.31 8.79
CA GLU A 227 1.31 -4.88 7.82
C GLU A 227 1.31 -5.79 6.60
N VAL A 228 1.19 -5.20 5.41
CA VAL A 228 1.21 -5.91 4.14
C VAL A 228 2.31 -5.30 3.26
N PRO A 229 3.23 -6.12 2.70
CA PRO A 229 4.26 -5.59 1.83
C PRO A 229 3.66 -4.97 0.57
N GLY A 230 4.03 -3.73 0.29
CA GLY A 230 3.70 -3.05 -0.96
C GLY A 230 4.47 -3.66 -2.13
N TYR A 231 3.86 -4.61 -2.83
CA TYR A 231 4.49 -5.32 -3.96
C TYR A 231 5.07 -4.39 -5.05
N PHE A 232 4.52 -3.18 -5.20
CA PHE A 232 5.11 -2.16 -6.06
C PHE A 232 6.58 -1.85 -5.71
N HIS A 233 6.91 -1.69 -4.43
CA HIS A 233 8.29 -1.46 -3.98
C HIS A 233 9.18 -2.69 -4.24
N VAL A 234 8.63 -3.90 -4.14
CA VAL A 234 9.32 -5.13 -4.50
C VAL A 234 9.66 -5.12 -5.99
N PHE A 235 8.71 -4.76 -6.86
CA PHE A 235 8.96 -4.67 -8.30
C PHE A 235 10.02 -3.61 -8.65
N ILE A 236 9.97 -2.43 -8.02
CA ILE A 236 11.01 -1.41 -8.18
C ILE A 236 12.38 -1.98 -7.78
N THR A 237 12.45 -2.64 -6.63
CA THR A 237 13.70 -3.23 -6.12
C THR A 237 14.24 -4.29 -7.07
N CYS A 238 13.39 -5.18 -7.58
CA CYS A 238 13.76 -6.15 -8.60
C CYS A 238 14.29 -5.47 -9.87
N GLY A 239 13.63 -4.40 -10.33
CA GLY A 239 14.10 -3.61 -11.47
C GLY A 239 15.47 -3.00 -11.24
N ILE A 240 15.70 -2.43 -10.05
CA ILE A 240 17.00 -1.89 -9.63
C ILE A 240 18.05 -3.00 -9.61
N MET A 241 17.74 -4.19 -9.07
CA MET A 241 18.66 -5.33 -9.04
C MET A 241 19.05 -5.78 -10.45
N ILE A 242 18.09 -5.93 -11.36
CA ILE A 242 18.36 -6.27 -12.76
C ILE A 242 19.25 -5.19 -13.39
N TYR A 243 18.92 -3.92 -13.22
CA TYR A 243 19.70 -2.82 -13.76
C TYR A 243 21.12 -2.76 -13.17
N GLN A 244 21.30 -2.99 -11.87
CA GLN A 244 22.63 -3.00 -11.26
C GLN A 244 23.48 -4.18 -11.71
N ASN A 245 22.86 -5.35 -11.93
CA ASN A 245 23.56 -6.55 -12.37
C ASN A 245 23.86 -6.55 -13.87
N HIS A 246 23.02 -5.92 -14.70
CA HIS A 246 23.10 -6.01 -16.16
C HIS A 246 23.27 -4.66 -16.89
N GLY A 247 23.12 -3.53 -16.18
CA GLY A 247 23.29 -2.18 -16.74
C GLY A 247 24.75 -1.76 -16.91
N GLY A 248 25.69 -2.62 -16.53
CA GLY A 248 27.13 -2.36 -16.58
C GLY A 248 27.59 -1.37 -15.50
N THR A 249 28.91 -1.31 -15.28
CA THR A 249 29.49 -0.32 -14.36
C THR A 249 30.07 0.87 -15.15
N LYS A 250 30.24 2.03 -14.49
CA LYS A 250 30.99 3.18 -15.04
C LYS A 250 32.44 2.84 -15.46
N ARG A 251 32.96 1.66 -15.07
CA ARG A 251 34.30 1.17 -15.43
C ARG A 251 34.32 0.25 -16.64
N GLY A 252 33.18 0.02 -17.28
CA GLY A 252 33.09 -0.71 -18.54
C GLY A 252 32.97 -2.22 -18.38
N ARG A 253 32.13 -2.77 -19.26
CA ARG A 253 31.86 -4.17 -19.59
C ARG A 253 31.11 -4.98 -18.53
N GLY A 254 29.81 -5.14 -18.77
CA GLY A 254 29.18 -6.46 -18.60
C GLY A 254 29.68 -7.44 -19.66
#